data_AF-A0A920I7V5-F1
#
_entry.id   AF-A0A920I7V5-F1
#
_cell.length_a   1.000
_cell.length_b   1.000
_cell.length_c   1.000
_cell.angle_alpha   90.00
_cell.angle_beta   90.00
_cell.angle_gamma   90.00
#
_symmetry.space_group_name_H-M   'P 1'
#
loop_
_entity.id
_entity.type
_entity.pdbx_description
1 polymer ?
#
loop_
_entity_poly.entity_id
_entity_poly.type
_entity_poly.pdbx_seq_one_letter_code
_entity_poly.pdbx_strand_id
1 'polypeptide(L)'
;MKERLELLLAQKLAQSQYGQPWSTLPPVEQRQLRSRIYREVTKELWIGTFHALFARMLRYDIDKFKDAEGLTWTKQFSIYDEADAQSFGQGDRHSGTAAGSQTLRSQETRWAISNAKNQGWLPDQLEANAEGQRGNSPLMSIGRYRKALAANNALISTIYCSCLCSCFSRTQQVRSYWHRRFRHVLVDEYQDTNRTQYDLIKLLVTDGKDPQDYDDWAGRSCLWW
;
A
#
# COMPACT_ATOMS: atom_id res chain seq x y z
N MET A 1 14.46 -9.75 0.54
CA MET A 1 15.27 -8.73 -0.18
C MET A 1 16.23 -7.93 0.71
N LYS A 2 15.77 -7.16 1.72
CA LYS A 2 16.63 -6.26 2.53
C LYS A 2 17.86 -6.95 3.15
N GLU A 3 17.66 -8.05 3.85
CA GLU A 3 18.75 -8.78 4.52
C GLU A 3 19.79 -9.31 3.52
N ARG A 4 19.32 -9.78 2.36
CA ARG A 4 20.20 -10.24 1.28
C ARG A 4 21.06 -9.10 0.73
N LEU A 5 20.48 -7.92 0.52
CA LEU A 5 21.23 -6.74 0.09
C LEU A 5 22.28 -6.34 1.14
N GLU A 6 21.89 -6.29 2.41
CA GLU A 6 22.81 -5.96 3.50
C GLU A 6 23.95 -6.98 3.59
N LEU A 7 23.67 -8.27 3.40
CA LEU A 7 24.68 -9.33 3.38
C LEU A 7 25.65 -9.19 2.20
N LEU A 8 25.15 -8.93 0.99
CA LEU A 8 26.00 -8.75 -0.20
C LEU A 8 26.91 -7.52 -0.07
N LEU A 9 26.38 -6.41 0.45
CA LEU A 9 27.17 -5.21 0.74
C LEU A 9 28.22 -5.48 1.82
N ALA A 10 27.84 -6.24 2.86
CA ALA A 10 28.74 -6.63 3.93
C ALA A 10 29.89 -7.53 3.43
N GLN A 11 29.60 -8.50 2.56
CA GLN A 11 30.61 -9.33 1.91
C GLN A 11 31.58 -8.51 1.06
N LYS A 12 31.05 -7.59 0.24
CA LYS A 12 31.88 -6.72 -0.61
C LYS A 12 32.77 -5.79 0.22
N LEU A 13 32.22 -5.18 1.27
CA LEU A 13 32.99 -4.31 2.17
C LEU A 13 34.04 -5.09 2.96
N ALA A 14 33.69 -6.26 3.51
CA ALA A 14 34.63 -7.14 4.20
C ALA A 14 35.83 -7.50 3.31
N GLN A 15 35.56 -7.91 2.07
CA GLN A 15 36.61 -8.25 1.11
C GLN A 15 37.48 -7.03 0.76
N SER A 16 36.88 -5.85 0.57
CA SER A 16 37.61 -4.64 0.18
C SER A 16 38.46 -4.03 1.30
N GLN A 17 38.00 -4.12 2.55
CA GLN A 17 38.61 -3.42 3.70
C GLN A 17 39.53 -4.33 4.51
N TYR A 18 39.20 -5.62 4.61
CA TYR A 18 39.94 -6.58 5.43
C TYR A 18 40.59 -7.71 4.60
N GLY A 19 40.27 -7.83 3.31
CA GLY A 19 40.79 -8.90 2.45
C GLY A 19 40.26 -10.29 2.81
N GLN A 20 39.23 -10.37 3.66
CA GLN A 20 38.70 -11.61 4.22
C GLN A 20 37.20 -11.78 3.94
N PRO A 21 36.70 -13.03 3.90
CA PRO A 21 35.27 -13.29 3.84
C PRO A 21 34.52 -12.71 5.05
N TRP A 22 33.30 -12.23 4.82
CA TRP A 22 32.43 -11.70 5.88
C TRP A 22 32.27 -12.64 7.08
N SER A 23 32.19 -13.95 6.84
CA SER A 23 31.97 -14.97 7.87
C SER A 23 33.14 -15.15 8.82
N THR A 24 34.36 -14.74 8.44
CA THR A 24 35.56 -14.89 9.28
C THR A 24 35.84 -13.67 10.14
N LEU A 25 35.13 -12.56 9.91
CA LEU A 25 35.31 -11.34 10.69
C LEU A 25 34.77 -11.49 12.13
N PRO A 26 35.43 -10.88 13.13
CA PRO A 26 34.92 -10.84 14.50
C PRO A 26 33.53 -10.19 14.60
N PRO A 27 32.66 -10.60 15.55
CA PRO A 27 31.30 -10.05 15.70
C PRO A 27 31.23 -8.53 15.92
N VAL A 28 32.30 -7.92 16.43
CA VAL A 28 32.39 -6.47 16.61
C VAL A 28 32.51 -5.76 15.26
N GLU A 29 33.42 -6.22 14.40
CA GLU A 29 33.63 -5.66 13.06
C GLU A 29 32.42 -5.88 12.16
N GLN A 30 31.79 -7.06 12.26
CA GLN A 30 30.53 -7.33 11.58
C GLN A 30 29.45 -6.30 11.96
N ARG A 31 29.28 -6.01 13.26
CA ARG A 31 28.31 -5.00 13.72
C ARG A 31 28.64 -3.60 13.21
N GLN A 32 29.91 -3.21 13.19
CA GLN A 32 30.35 -1.91 12.68
C GLN A 32 30.06 -1.77 11.18
N LEU A 33 30.42 -2.77 10.38
CA LEU A 33 30.13 -2.79 8.94
C LEU A 33 28.64 -2.73 8.65
N ARG A 34 27.81 -3.51 9.36
CA ARG A 34 26.34 -3.44 9.24
C ARG A 34 25.78 -2.06 9.60
N SER A 35 26.27 -1.46 10.69
CA SER A 35 25.84 -0.11 11.08
C SER A 35 26.20 0.93 10.00
N ARG A 36 27.39 0.79 9.41
CA ARG A 36 27.85 1.63 8.30
C ARG A 36 26.98 1.46 7.05
N ILE A 37 26.74 0.22 6.61
CA ILE A 37 25.85 -0.10 5.48
C ILE A 37 24.46 0.51 5.69
N TYR A 38 23.92 0.40 6.91
CA TYR A 38 22.66 1.02 7.23
C TYR A 38 22.70 2.54 7.06
N ARG A 39 23.68 3.20 7.67
CA ARG A 39 23.79 4.67 7.65
C ARG A 39 24.06 5.23 6.25
N GLU A 40 24.93 4.60 5.49
CA GLU A 40 25.41 5.11 4.19
C GLU A 40 24.53 4.67 3.02
N VAL A 41 23.88 3.51 3.11
CA VAL A 41 23.15 2.92 1.97
C VAL A 41 21.68 2.66 2.32
N THR A 42 21.39 1.76 3.27
CA THR A 42 20.02 1.21 3.38
C THR A 42 19.02 2.11 4.10
N LYS A 43 19.47 3.12 4.87
CA LYS A 43 18.59 4.07 5.58
C LYS A 43 17.69 4.88 4.64
N GLU A 44 18.21 5.25 3.46
CA GLU A 44 17.47 6.04 2.49
C GLU A 44 16.62 5.19 1.55
N LEU A 45 16.94 3.89 1.44
CA LEU A 45 16.22 2.96 0.59
C LEU A 45 14.84 2.61 1.16
N TRP A 46 13.87 2.52 0.27
CA TRP A 46 12.52 2.09 0.59
C TRP A 46 12.38 0.62 0.23
N ILE A 47 12.74 -0.25 1.17
CA ILE A 47 12.72 -1.71 1.00
C ILE A 47 11.68 -2.30 1.95
N GLY A 48 10.72 -3.03 1.41
CA GLY A 48 9.66 -3.67 2.18
C GLY A 48 8.62 -4.30 1.28
N THR A 49 7.59 -4.89 1.88
CA THR A 49 6.41 -5.35 1.14
C THR A 49 5.61 -4.16 0.63
N PHE A 50 4.78 -4.38 -0.38
CA PHE A 50 3.81 -3.38 -0.83
C PHE A 50 3.03 -2.76 0.33
N HIS A 51 2.56 -3.59 1.28
CA HIS A 51 1.83 -3.13 2.45
C HIS A 51 2.61 -2.17 3.33
N ALA A 52 3.84 -2.52 3.67
CA ALA A 52 4.68 -1.69 4.52
C ALA A 52 5.03 -0.35 3.83
N LEU A 53 5.39 -0.40 2.55
CA LEU A 53 5.80 0.79 1.80
C LEU A 53 4.62 1.74 1.54
N PHE A 54 3.47 1.21 1.14
CA PHE A 54 2.28 2.02 0.87
C PHE A 54 1.66 2.58 2.14
N ALA A 55 1.61 1.82 3.24
CA ALA A 55 1.21 2.36 4.54
C ALA A 55 2.16 3.50 4.97
N ARG A 56 3.46 3.33 4.75
CA ARG A 56 4.45 4.39 5.02
C ARG A 56 4.18 5.62 4.14
N MET A 57 3.90 5.47 2.85
CA MET A 57 3.55 6.60 1.95
C MET A 57 2.27 7.31 2.39
N LEU A 58 1.20 6.56 2.72
CA LEU A 58 -0.04 7.13 3.24
C LEU A 58 0.21 7.96 4.50
N ARG A 59 1.03 7.48 5.44
CA ARG A 59 1.35 8.25 6.64
C ARG A 59 2.02 9.61 6.36
N TYR A 60 2.59 9.85 5.18
CA TYR A 60 3.13 11.16 4.81
C TYR A 60 2.05 12.12 4.29
N ASP A 61 1.09 11.63 3.50
CA ASP A 61 0.24 12.46 2.64
C ASP A 61 -1.26 12.17 2.72
N ILE A 62 -1.72 11.24 3.56
CA ILE A 62 -3.14 10.89 3.67
C ILE A 62 -4.02 12.06 4.11
N ASP A 63 -3.46 13.01 4.86
CA ASP A 63 -4.12 14.27 5.26
C ASP A 63 -4.43 15.19 4.07
N LYS A 64 -3.75 15.00 2.94
CA LYS A 64 -3.99 15.72 1.69
C LYS A 64 -5.01 15.03 0.80
N PHE A 65 -5.45 13.84 1.18
CA PHE A 65 -6.42 13.05 0.41
C PHE A 65 -7.84 13.34 0.89
N LYS A 66 -8.68 13.72 -0.07
CA LYS A 66 -10.12 13.76 0.11
C LYS A 66 -10.76 12.78 -0.85
N ASP A 67 -11.53 11.88 -0.27
CA ASP A 67 -12.18 10.83 -1.02
C ASP A 67 -13.38 11.34 -1.83
N ALA A 68 -13.94 10.53 -2.72
CA ALA A 68 -15.07 10.91 -3.57
C ALA A 68 -16.29 11.39 -2.78
N GLU A 69 -16.56 10.73 -1.66
CA GLU A 69 -17.63 11.08 -0.71
C GLU A 69 -17.23 12.19 0.28
N GLY A 70 -16.03 12.77 0.10
CA GLY A 70 -15.50 13.82 0.94
C GLY A 70 -14.87 13.37 2.25
N LEU A 71 -14.64 12.07 2.43
CA LEU A 71 -13.97 11.51 3.61
C LEU A 71 -12.49 11.90 3.66
N THR A 72 -11.98 12.07 4.87
CA THR A 72 -10.59 12.49 5.16
C THR A 72 -10.03 11.68 6.31
N TRP A 73 -8.71 11.49 6.33
CA TRP A 73 -8.00 10.79 7.41
C TRP A 73 -6.80 11.61 7.89
N THR A 74 -6.33 11.32 9.09
CA THR A 74 -5.10 11.88 9.64
C THR A 74 -3.95 10.89 9.51
N LYS A 75 -2.71 11.35 9.68
CA LYS A 75 -1.50 10.53 9.53
C LYS A 75 -1.39 9.40 10.55
N GLN A 76 -2.10 9.51 11.68
CA GLN A 76 -2.12 8.54 12.78
C GLN A 76 -3.25 7.52 12.61
N PHE A 77 -3.58 7.16 11.37
CA PHE A 77 -4.64 6.19 11.11
C PHE A 77 -4.27 4.78 11.61
N SER A 78 -5.29 4.07 12.07
CA SER A 78 -5.20 2.65 12.43
C SER A 78 -5.41 1.78 11.20
N ILE A 79 -4.63 0.70 11.09
CA ILE A 79 -4.85 -0.32 10.05
C ILE A 79 -5.50 -1.52 10.73
N TYR A 80 -6.73 -1.81 10.35
CA TYR A 80 -7.44 -3.01 10.79
C TYR A 80 -7.22 -4.15 9.82
N ASP A 81 -7.12 -5.36 10.36
CA ASP A 81 -7.26 -6.57 9.55
C ASP A 81 -8.75 -6.86 9.29
N GLU A 82 -9.02 -7.89 8.48
CA GLU A 82 -10.40 -8.28 8.15
C GLU A 82 -11.18 -8.81 9.37
N ALA A 83 -10.51 -9.24 10.45
CA ALA A 83 -11.16 -9.76 11.64
C ALA A 83 -11.56 -8.63 12.59
N ASP A 84 -10.65 -7.70 12.85
CA ASP A 84 -10.87 -6.47 13.63
C ASP A 84 -11.95 -5.60 13.00
N ALA A 85 -11.96 -5.58 11.66
CA ALA A 85 -12.98 -4.89 10.89
C ALA A 85 -14.41 -5.32 11.27
N GLN A 86 -14.62 -6.58 11.69
CA GLN A 86 -15.94 -7.12 12.04
C GLN A 86 -16.49 -6.51 13.34
N SER A 87 -15.62 -6.05 14.23
CA SER A 87 -16.00 -5.46 15.52
C SER A 87 -16.50 -4.03 15.37
N PHE A 88 -16.07 -3.29 14.33
CA PHE A 88 -16.56 -1.94 14.05
C PHE A 88 -18.04 -1.89 13.68
N GLY A 89 -18.54 -2.91 12.97
CA GLY A 89 -19.98 -3.05 12.70
C GLY A 89 -20.84 -3.28 13.96
N GLN A 90 -20.23 -3.55 15.12
CA GLN A 90 -20.93 -3.73 16.39
C GLN A 90 -21.03 -2.45 17.23
N GLY A 91 -20.13 -1.48 17.03
CA GLY A 91 -20.14 -0.20 17.77
C GLY A 91 -21.36 0.68 17.47
N ASP A 92 -21.94 0.52 16.29
CA ASP A 92 -23.17 1.19 15.87
C ASP A 92 -24.46 0.61 16.49
N ARG A 93 -24.36 -0.36 17.43
CA ARG A 93 -25.53 -0.87 18.15
C ARG A 93 -26.19 0.14 19.09
N HIS A 94 -25.50 1.23 19.43
CA HIS A 94 -26.08 2.30 20.26
C HIS A 94 -26.83 3.39 19.46
N SER A 95 -26.78 3.37 18.12
CA SER A 95 -27.46 4.36 17.25
C SER A 95 -28.82 3.88 16.70
N GLY A 96 -29.33 2.72 17.14
CA GLY A 96 -30.73 2.33 16.93
C GLY A 96 -31.06 1.63 15.60
N THR A 97 -30.10 1.39 14.71
CA THR A 97 -30.34 0.61 13.48
C THR A 97 -29.85 -0.83 13.61
N ALA A 98 -30.71 -1.71 14.13
CA ALA A 98 -30.44 -3.14 14.33
C ALA A 98 -30.20 -3.97 13.04
N ALA A 99 -30.27 -3.33 11.86
CA ALA A 99 -30.14 -4.00 10.55
C ALA A 99 -28.69 -4.15 10.03
N GLY A 100 -27.68 -3.55 10.69
CA GLY A 100 -26.30 -3.51 10.17
C GLY A 100 -25.38 -4.67 10.59
N SER A 101 -25.75 -5.42 11.63
CA SER A 101 -24.81 -6.31 12.33
C SER A 101 -24.68 -7.73 11.74
N GLN A 102 -25.63 -8.19 10.91
CA GLN A 102 -25.60 -9.54 10.32
C GLN A 102 -25.04 -9.58 8.90
N THR A 103 -25.15 -8.49 8.15
CA THR A 103 -24.84 -8.41 6.71
C THR A 103 -23.35 -8.47 6.39
N LEU A 104 -22.49 -8.14 7.36
CA LEU A 104 -21.03 -8.11 7.22
C LEU A 104 -20.36 -9.46 7.55
N ARG A 105 -21.06 -10.38 8.21
CA ARG A 105 -20.51 -11.71 8.55
C ARG A 105 -20.55 -12.69 7.37
N SER A 106 -21.40 -12.42 6.38
CA SER A 106 -21.57 -13.29 5.22
C SER A 106 -20.26 -13.42 4.46
N GLN A 107 -19.86 -14.67 4.21
CA GLN A 107 -18.71 -15.02 3.38
C GLN A 107 -18.79 -14.36 1.99
N GLU A 108 -20.02 -14.11 1.52
CA GLU A 108 -20.34 -13.39 0.28
C GLU A 108 -19.81 -11.95 0.25
N THR A 109 -19.96 -11.19 1.34
CA THR A 109 -19.44 -9.81 1.43
C THR A 109 -17.91 -9.80 1.38
N ARG A 110 -17.26 -10.77 2.04
CA ARG A 110 -15.80 -10.94 2.00
C ARG A 110 -15.32 -11.34 0.60
N TRP A 111 -16.02 -12.26 -0.05
CA TRP A 111 -15.70 -12.65 -1.41
C TRP A 111 -15.87 -11.48 -2.38
N ALA A 112 -16.94 -10.68 -2.24
CA ALA A 112 -17.17 -9.48 -3.03
C ALA A 112 -16.05 -8.44 -2.85
N ILE A 113 -15.63 -8.16 -1.61
CA ILE A 113 -14.52 -7.24 -1.30
C ILE A 113 -13.19 -7.76 -1.87
N SER A 114 -12.90 -9.05 -1.68
CA SER A 114 -11.68 -9.68 -2.19
C SER A 114 -11.62 -9.71 -3.72
N ASN A 115 -12.76 -10.03 -4.36
CA ASN A 115 -12.87 -10.01 -5.81
C ASN A 115 -12.71 -8.59 -6.37
N ALA A 116 -13.34 -7.60 -5.74
CA ALA A 116 -13.20 -6.20 -6.13
C ALA A 116 -11.76 -5.69 -6.03
N LYS A 117 -11.06 -6.07 -4.96
CA LYS A 117 -9.62 -5.80 -4.76
C LYS A 117 -8.77 -6.39 -5.89
N ASN A 118 -9.03 -7.65 -6.27
CA ASN A 118 -8.29 -8.32 -7.34
C ASN A 118 -8.54 -7.66 -8.70
N GLN A 119 -9.74 -7.13 -8.93
CA GLN A 119 -10.12 -6.44 -10.17
C GLN A 119 -9.72 -4.96 -10.20
N GLY A 120 -9.16 -4.41 -9.11
CA GLY A 120 -8.76 -3.01 -9.06
C GLY A 120 -9.92 -2.02 -8.97
N TRP A 121 -11.11 -2.48 -8.59
CA TRP A 121 -12.27 -1.60 -8.52
C TRP A 121 -12.12 -0.62 -7.36
N LEU A 122 -12.27 0.66 -7.69
CA LEU A 122 -12.44 1.70 -6.69
C LEU A 122 -13.78 1.49 -5.96
N PRO A 123 -13.89 1.88 -4.68
CA PRO A 123 -15.15 1.80 -3.94
C PRO A 123 -16.34 2.41 -4.70
N ASP A 124 -16.10 3.50 -5.44
CA ASP A 124 -17.13 4.17 -6.21
C ASP A 124 -17.55 3.37 -7.47
N GLN A 125 -16.62 2.60 -8.06
CA GLN A 125 -16.90 1.71 -9.21
C GLN A 125 -17.63 0.44 -8.79
N LEU A 126 -17.37 -0.02 -7.56
CA LEU A 126 -18.11 -1.10 -6.91
C LEU A 126 -19.58 -0.74 -6.72
N GLU A 127 -19.88 0.48 -6.28
CA GLU A 127 -21.26 0.96 -6.11
C GLU A 127 -21.98 1.11 -7.45
N ALA A 128 -21.32 1.68 -8.46
CA ALA A 128 -21.91 1.83 -9.81
C ALA A 128 -22.25 0.49 -10.48
N ASN A 129 -21.41 -0.54 -10.30
CA ASN A 129 -21.68 -1.89 -10.82
C ASN A 129 -22.75 -2.64 -10.00
N ALA A 130 -23.02 -2.22 -8.76
CA ALA A 130 -24.04 -2.82 -7.89
C ALA A 130 -25.47 -2.46 -8.30
N GLU A 131 -25.67 -1.30 -8.93
CA GLU A 131 -27.01 -0.78 -9.25
C GLU A 131 -27.79 -1.67 -10.23
N GLY A 132 -27.10 -2.52 -11.00
CA GLY A 132 -27.70 -3.53 -11.87
C GLY A 132 -28.29 -4.74 -11.13
N GLN A 133 -27.90 -4.98 -9.87
CA GLN A 133 -28.42 -6.06 -9.03
C GLN A 133 -29.30 -5.48 -7.92
N ARG A 134 -30.58 -5.24 -8.25
CA ARG A 134 -31.62 -4.91 -7.27
C ARG A 134 -31.83 -6.08 -6.31
N GLY A 135 -31.07 -6.10 -5.23
CA GLY A 135 -31.24 -7.09 -4.18
C GLY A 135 -30.24 -6.85 -3.05
N ASN A 136 -30.66 -6.07 -2.05
CA ASN A 136 -30.11 -6.06 -0.69
C ASN A 136 -28.58 -6.28 -0.59
N SER A 137 -27.83 -5.52 -1.38
CA SER A 137 -26.51 -5.96 -1.82
C SER A 137 -25.45 -5.79 -0.72
N PRO A 138 -24.53 -6.77 -0.55
CA PRO A 138 -23.36 -6.63 0.30
C PRO A 138 -22.55 -5.34 0.04
N LEU A 139 -22.74 -4.70 -1.12
CA LEU A 139 -22.10 -3.45 -1.52
C LEU A 139 -22.64 -2.21 -0.77
N MET A 140 -23.94 -2.15 -0.41
CA MET A 140 -24.47 -1.09 0.46
C MET A 140 -23.87 -1.11 1.87
N SER A 141 -23.36 -2.27 2.29
CA SER A 141 -22.66 -2.38 3.57
C SER A 141 -21.25 -1.78 3.52
N ILE A 142 -20.60 -1.72 2.34
CA ILE A 142 -19.24 -1.20 2.17
C ILE A 142 -19.19 0.32 2.33
N GLY A 143 -20.11 1.07 1.71
CA GLY A 143 -20.14 2.54 1.84
C GLY A 143 -20.38 2.99 3.29
N ARG A 144 -21.31 2.32 4.00
CA ARG A 144 -21.52 2.55 5.44
C ARG A 144 -20.28 2.21 6.27
N TYR A 145 -19.62 1.11 5.91
CA TYR A 145 -18.41 0.65 6.58
C TYR A 145 -17.24 1.62 6.40
N ARG A 146 -17.03 2.12 5.19
CA ARG A 146 -16.02 3.14 4.85
C ARG A 146 -16.22 4.43 5.66
N LYS A 147 -17.48 4.87 5.82
CA LYS A 147 -17.83 6.03 6.67
C LYS A 147 -17.49 5.78 8.13
N ALA A 148 -17.86 4.61 8.65
CA ALA A 148 -17.57 4.23 10.03
C ALA A 148 -16.05 4.16 10.29
N LEU A 149 -15.28 3.60 9.37
CA LEU A 149 -13.81 3.58 9.44
C LEU A 149 -13.21 4.98 9.39
N ALA A 150 -13.65 5.82 8.45
CA ALA A 150 -13.16 7.19 8.33
C ALA A 150 -13.45 8.01 9.60
N ALA A 151 -14.64 7.84 10.19
CA ALA A 151 -15.00 8.46 11.47
C ALA A 151 -14.08 8.03 12.63
N ASN A 152 -13.56 6.79 12.58
CA ASN A 152 -12.59 6.27 13.56
C ASN A 152 -11.13 6.45 13.13
N ASN A 153 -10.87 7.25 12.08
CA ASN A 153 -9.55 7.45 11.51
C ASN A 153 -8.83 6.13 11.20
N ALA A 154 -9.52 5.22 10.52
CA ALA A 154 -9.03 3.88 10.26
C ALA A 154 -9.13 3.49 8.79
N LEU A 155 -8.30 2.53 8.40
CA LEU A 155 -8.30 1.87 7.10
C LEU A 155 -8.27 0.36 7.30
N ILE A 156 -8.87 -0.40 6.39
CA ILE A 156 -8.65 -1.86 6.35
C ILE A 156 -7.46 -2.15 5.46
N SER A 157 -6.68 -3.16 5.84
CA SER A 157 -5.63 -3.77 5.03
C SER A 157 -6.09 -4.16 3.61
N THR A 158 -7.38 -4.42 3.38
CA THR A 158 -7.89 -4.82 2.06
C THR A 158 -8.13 -3.66 1.10
N ILE A 159 -8.39 -2.45 1.60
CA ILE A 159 -8.78 -1.28 0.80
C ILE A 159 -7.73 -0.17 0.75
N TYR A 160 -6.73 -0.17 1.63
CA TYR A 160 -5.77 0.95 1.64
C TYR A 160 -4.94 1.07 0.35
N CYS A 161 -4.66 -0.03 -0.37
CA CYS A 161 -4.02 0.02 -1.70
C CYS A 161 -4.88 0.81 -2.68
N SER A 162 -6.18 0.52 -2.72
CA SER A 162 -7.15 1.23 -3.56
C SER A 162 -7.29 2.69 -3.13
N CYS A 163 -7.24 2.98 -1.83
CA CYS A 163 -7.20 4.36 -1.33
C CYS A 163 -5.94 5.10 -1.80
N LEU A 164 -4.76 4.48 -1.76
CA LEU A 164 -3.53 5.10 -2.25
C LEU A 164 -3.58 5.30 -3.78
N CYS A 165 -4.15 4.34 -4.53
CA CYS A 165 -4.36 4.48 -5.97
C CYS A 165 -5.29 5.66 -6.29
N SER A 166 -6.39 5.79 -5.55
CA SER A 166 -7.31 6.94 -5.64
C SER A 166 -6.59 8.25 -5.29
N CYS A 167 -5.77 8.25 -4.24
CA CYS A 167 -4.97 9.41 -3.84
C CYS A 167 -4.03 9.87 -4.94
N PHE A 168 -3.27 8.96 -5.56
CA PHE A 168 -2.38 9.31 -6.66
C PHE A 168 -3.13 9.73 -7.91
N SER A 169 -4.27 9.10 -8.20
CA SER A 169 -5.08 9.43 -9.36
C SER A 169 -5.69 10.82 -9.26
N ARG A 170 -6.19 11.20 -8.08
CA ARG A 170 -6.89 12.48 -7.83
C ARG A 170 -5.94 13.64 -7.48
N THR A 171 -4.82 13.36 -6.81
CA THR A 171 -3.91 14.40 -6.31
C THR A 171 -2.58 14.39 -7.04
N GLN A 172 -2.53 15.07 -8.18
CA GLN A 172 -1.33 15.20 -9.03
C GLN A 172 -0.08 15.60 -8.23
N GLN A 173 -0.20 16.56 -7.32
CA GLN A 173 0.93 17.07 -6.56
C GLN A 173 1.62 15.99 -5.70
N VAL A 174 0.82 15.11 -5.08
CA VAL A 174 1.33 13.99 -4.27
C VAL A 174 1.97 12.95 -5.19
N ARG A 175 1.30 12.61 -6.30
CA ARG A 175 1.84 11.66 -7.29
C ARG A 175 3.16 12.13 -7.87
N SER A 176 3.24 13.37 -8.37
CA SER A 176 4.47 13.95 -8.92
C SER A 176 5.60 14.07 -7.90
N TYR A 177 5.29 14.26 -6.61
CA TYR A 177 6.31 14.23 -5.55
C TYR A 177 6.93 12.84 -5.42
N TRP A 178 6.11 11.80 -5.27
CA TRP A 178 6.59 10.43 -5.13
C TRP A 178 7.24 9.90 -6.40
N HIS A 179 6.71 10.25 -7.57
CA HIS A 179 7.31 9.95 -8.86
C HIS A 179 8.72 10.54 -9.00
N ARG A 180 8.94 11.81 -8.59
CA ARG A 180 10.28 12.42 -8.59
C ARG A 180 11.22 11.78 -7.57
N ARG A 181 10.69 11.33 -6.43
CA ARG A 181 11.46 10.67 -5.38
C ARG A 181 11.92 9.27 -5.78
N PHE A 182 11.04 8.47 -6.41
CA PHE A 182 11.33 7.10 -6.83
C PHE A 182 11.71 7.05 -8.30
N ARG A 183 12.98 7.34 -8.57
CA ARG A 183 13.56 7.21 -9.92
C ARG A 183 13.90 5.77 -10.30
N HIS A 184 14.26 4.96 -9.31
CA HIS A 184 14.60 3.56 -9.50
C HIS A 184 13.66 2.69 -8.67
N VAL A 185 12.87 1.86 -9.34
CA VAL A 185 11.89 0.96 -8.73
C VAL A 185 12.25 -0.48 -9.10
N LEU A 186 12.31 -1.34 -8.09
CA LEU A 186 12.51 -2.77 -8.24
C LEU A 186 11.33 -3.48 -7.58
N VAL A 187 10.70 -4.37 -8.34
CA VAL A 187 9.61 -5.23 -7.86
C VAL A 187 10.06 -6.68 -7.97
N ASP A 188 10.02 -7.38 -6.84
CA ASP A 188 10.26 -8.82 -6.71
C ASP A 188 8.94 -9.56 -6.84
N GLU A 189 8.99 -10.81 -7.29
CA GLU A 189 7.83 -11.71 -7.43
C GLU A 189 6.70 -11.04 -8.23
N TYR A 190 7.05 -10.40 -9.34
CA TYR A 190 6.11 -9.59 -10.10
C TYR A 190 4.91 -10.40 -10.61
N GLN A 191 5.07 -11.70 -10.86
CA GLN A 191 4.01 -12.61 -11.25
C GLN A 191 2.86 -12.70 -10.23
N ASP A 192 3.11 -12.40 -8.96
CA ASP A 192 2.11 -12.42 -7.88
C ASP A 192 1.42 -11.05 -7.68
N THR A 193 1.73 -10.06 -8.53
CA THR A 193 1.19 -8.70 -8.43
C THR A 193 -0.26 -8.64 -8.92
N ASN A 194 -1.17 -8.17 -8.07
CA ASN A 194 -2.57 -7.96 -8.45
C ASN A 194 -2.77 -6.66 -9.25
N ARG A 195 -3.96 -6.49 -9.84
CA ARG A 195 -4.26 -5.32 -10.69
C ARG A 195 -4.08 -3.98 -9.97
N THR A 196 -4.55 -3.88 -8.72
CA THR A 196 -4.41 -2.66 -7.91
C THR A 196 -2.95 -2.29 -7.67
N GLN A 197 -2.11 -3.27 -7.33
CA GLN A 197 -0.68 -3.07 -7.12
C GLN A 197 -0.01 -2.63 -8.42
N TYR A 198 -0.33 -3.28 -9.53
CA TYR A 198 0.16 -2.91 -10.86
C TYR A 198 -0.18 -1.46 -11.22
N ASP A 199 -1.47 -1.10 -11.13
CA ASP A 199 -1.93 0.25 -11.48
C ASP A 199 -1.27 1.31 -10.58
N LEU A 200 -1.03 0.99 -9.31
CA LEU A 200 -0.34 1.90 -8.41
C LEU A 200 1.14 2.10 -8.78
N ILE A 201 1.83 1.03 -9.14
CA ILE A 201 3.22 1.14 -9.61
C ILE A 201 3.26 1.90 -10.92
N LYS A 202 2.33 1.64 -11.85
CA LYS A 202 2.16 2.39 -13.11
C LYS A 202 2.06 3.89 -12.82
N LEU A 203 1.12 4.30 -11.96
CA LEU A 203 0.95 5.71 -11.56
C LEU A 203 2.23 6.30 -10.94
N LEU A 204 2.96 5.52 -10.15
CA LEU A 204 4.20 5.94 -9.50
C LEU A 204 5.34 6.18 -10.49
N VAL A 205 5.48 5.31 -11.49
CA VAL A 205 6.61 5.35 -12.44
C VAL A 205 6.36 6.21 -13.66
N THR A 206 5.10 6.48 -14.03
CA THR A 206 4.76 7.31 -15.21
C THR A 206 4.13 8.67 -14.86
N ASP A 207 4.02 9.00 -13.57
CA ASP A 207 3.26 10.16 -13.09
C ASP A 207 1.82 10.23 -13.63
N GLY A 208 1.21 9.05 -13.82
CA GLY A 208 -0.14 8.87 -14.33
C GLY A 208 -0.33 9.10 -15.84
N LYS A 209 0.76 9.20 -16.62
CA LYS A 209 0.69 9.03 -18.07
C LYS A 209 0.57 7.55 -18.45
N ASP A 210 0.12 7.26 -19.67
CA ASP A 210 0.23 5.91 -20.18
C ASP A 210 1.73 5.56 -20.42
N PRO A 211 2.20 4.36 -20.05
CA PRO A 211 3.56 3.88 -20.30
C PRO A 211 3.98 3.97 -21.77
N GLN A 212 3.04 3.87 -22.71
CA GLN A 212 3.35 4.03 -24.14
C GLN A 212 3.71 5.48 -24.49
N ASP A 213 3.16 6.45 -23.76
CA ASP A 213 3.33 7.88 -23.98
C ASP A 213 4.35 8.52 -23.02
N TYR A 214 4.93 7.74 -22.10
CA TYR A 214 5.89 8.22 -21.12
C TYR A 214 7.33 8.07 -21.66
N ASP A 215 7.99 9.19 -21.88
CA ASP A 215 9.28 9.33 -22.56
C ASP A 215 10.43 9.79 -21.64
N ASP A 216 10.13 10.35 -20.47
CA ASP A 216 11.13 10.85 -19.50
C ASP A 216 11.78 9.72 -18.68
N TRP A 217 12.50 8.81 -19.35
CA TRP A 217 13.25 7.73 -18.69
C TRP A 217 14.67 8.12 -18.27
N ALA A 218 15.06 9.38 -18.46
CA ALA A 218 16.42 9.86 -18.17
C ALA A 218 16.73 9.73 -16.67
N GLY A 219 17.72 8.89 -16.33
CA GLY A 219 18.10 8.64 -14.94
C GLY A 219 17.04 7.88 -14.13
N ARG A 220 16.18 7.10 -14.80
CA ARG A 220 15.15 6.26 -14.18
C ARG A 220 15.29 4.82 -14.63
N SER A 221 14.82 3.90 -13.79
CA SER A 221 14.74 2.48 -14.15
C SER A 221 13.60 1.79 -13.41
N CYS A 222 12.87 0.93 -14.12
CA CYS A 222 11.91 0.03 -13.50
C CYS A 222 12.28 -1.40 -13.84
N LEU A 223 12.58 -2.19 -12.82
CA LEU A 223 13.01 -3.58 -12.95
C LEU A 223 11.99 -4.48 -12.27
N TRP A 224 11.68 -5.59 -12.93
CA TRP A 224 10.65 -6.55 -12.52
C TRP A 224 11.28 -7.93 -12.61
N TRP A 225 11.19 -8.71 -11.53
CA TRP A 225 11.72 -10.07 -11.42
C TRP A 225 10.65 -11.02 -10.93
#